data_AF-A0A7P0Z4C0-F1
#
_entry.id   AF-A0A7P0Z4C0-F1
#
_cell.length_a   1.000
_cell.length_b   1.000
_cell.length_c   1.000
_cell.angle_alpha   90.00
_cell.angle_beta   90.00
_cell.angle_gamma   90.00
#
_symmetry.space_group_name_H-M   'P 1'
#
loop_
_entity.id
_entity.type
_entity.pdbx_description
1 polymer ?
#
loop_
_entity_poly.entity_id
_entity_poly.type
_entity_poly.pdbx_seq_one_letter_code
_entity_poly.pdbx_strand_id
1 'polypeptide(L)' 'MQRRGALFGMPGGSGGRKMAAGDIGELLVPHMPTIRVPRSGDRVYKNECAFSYDSPVRGASGGALPKRRNSKIFL' A
#
# COMPACT_ATOMS: atom_id res chain seq x y z
N MET A 1 -45.79 4.46 27.96
CA MET A 1 -44.59 5.20 27.56
C MET A 1 -43.37 4.52 28.17
N GLN A 2 -42.72 3.59 27.47
CA GLN A 2 -41.32 3.18 27.69
C GLN A 2 -40.88 2.26 26.55
N ARG A 3 -39.81 2.68 25.87
CA ARG A 3 -39.31 2.16 24.59
C ARG A 3 -38.47 0.90 24.83
N ARG A 4 -38.80 -0.22 24.18
CA ARG A 4 -37.91 -1.38 24.10
C ARG A 4 -36.83 -1.06 23.06
N GLY A 5 -35.63 -0.71 23.51
CA GLY A 5 -34.46 -0.54 22.67
C GLY A 5 -34.03 -1.91 22.12
N ALA A 6 -34.01 -2.04 20.80
CA ALA A 6 -33.37 -3.15 20.13
C ALA A 6 -31.87 -3.10 20.42
N LEU A 7 -31.36 -4.19 21.00
CA LEU A 7 -29.95 -4.51 21.10
C LEU A 7 -29.44 -4.79 19.68
N PHE A 8 -29.20 -3.74 18.89
CA PHE A 8 -28.46 -3.86 17.63
C PHE A 8 -27.00 -4.09 17.98
N GLY A 9 -26.47 -5.21 17.47
CA GLY A 9 -25.21 -5.82 17.86
C GLY A 9 -24.04 -4.85 17.91
N MET A 10 -23.26 -4.99 18.99
CA MET A 10 -21.89 -4.50 19.07
C MET A 10 -21.07 -5.13 17.93
N PRO A 11 -20.43 -4.37 17.03
CA PRO A 11 -19.37 -4.93 16.21
C PRO A 11 -18.08 -4.88 17.04
N GLY A 12 -17.84 -5.95 17.81
CA GLY A 12 -16.49 -6.34 18.15
C GLY A 12 -15.82 -6.93 16.91
N GLY A 13 -14.57 -6.55 16.64
CA GLY A 13 -13.72 -7.29 15.70
C GLY A 13 -12.75 -6.44 14.88
N SER A 14 -11.49 -6.39 15.34
CA SER A 14 -10.29 -6.28 14.51
C SER A 14 -10.32 -5.20 13.41
N GLY A 15 -10.09 -3.95 13.82
CA GLY A 15 -9.93 -2.78 12.95
C GLY A 15 -8.62 -2.77 12.17
N GLY A 16 -8.33 -3.81 11.39
CA GLY A 16 -7.51 -3.64 10.20
C GLY A 16 -8.22 -2.63 9.32
N ARG A 17 -7.63 -1.43 9.19
CA ARG A 17 -8.16 -0.29 8.42
C ARG A 17 -8.81 -0.78 7.14
N LYS A 18 -10.15 -0.88 7.14
CA LYS A 18 -10.92 -1.09 5.93
C LYS A 18 -10.84 0.24 5.21
N MET A 19 -9.89 0.41 4.31
CA MET A 19 -9.99 1.52 3.37
C MET A 19 -11.30 1.30 2.63
N ALA A 20 -12.18 2.31 2.64
CA ALA A 20 -13.29 2.34 1.71
C ALA A 20 -12.64 2.28 0.32
N ALA A 21 -12.66 1.09 -0.28
CA ALA A 21 -12.13 0.90 -1.61
C ALA A 21 -13.11 1.59 -2.54
N GLY A 22 -12.85 2.86 -2.84
CA GLY A 22 -13.38 3.46 -4.06
C GLY A 22 -13.01 2.53 -5.22
N ASP A 23 -13.85 2.48 -6.24
CA ASP A 23 -13.61 1.60 -7.38
C ASP A 23 -12.20 1.81 -7.90
N ILE A 24 -11.45 0.72 -8.14
CA ILE A 24 -10.03 0.78 -8.53
C ILE A 24 -9.83 1.73 -9.73
N GLY A 25 -10.83 1.83 -10.61
CA GLY A 25 -10.85 2.77 -11.73
C GLY A 25 -10.84 4.25 -11.31
N GLU A 26 -11.59 4.65 -10.29
CA GLU A 26 -11.60 6.04 -9.81
C GLU A 26 -10.23 6.46 -9.26
N LEU A 27 -9.51 5.52 -8.63
CA LEU A 27 -8.16 5.74 -8.14
C LEU A 27 -7.12 5.71 -9.27
N LEU A 28 -7.24 4.80 -10.23
CA LEU A 28 -6.23 4.61 -11.28
C LEU A 28 -6.33 5.60 -12.43
N VAL A 29 -7.54 5.97 -12.87
CA VAL A 29 -7.76 6.82 -14.06
C VAL A 29 -6.97 8.13 -14.02
N PRO A 30 -6.93 8.88 -12.90
CA PRO A 30 -6.11 10.10 -12.80
C PRO A 30 -4.60 9.86 -12.98
N HIS A 31 -4.13 8.63 -12.73
CA HIS A 31 -2.71 8.27 -12.76
C HIS A 31 -2.30 7.52 -14.03
N MET A 32 -3.23 7.13 -14.90
CA MET A 32 -2.90 6.48 -16.18
C MET A 32 -1.86 7.23 -17.03
N PRO A 33 -1.82 8.58 -17.08
CA PRO A 33 -0.80 9.30 -17.85
C PRO A 33 0.64 9.12 -17.34
N THR A 34 0.84 8.73 -16.08
CA THR A 34 2.18 8.52 -15.50
C THR A 34 2.67 7.08 -15.66
N ILE A 35 1.76 6.14 -15.95
CA ILE A 35 2.08 4.74 -16.18
C ILE A 35 2.55 4.56 -17.62
N ARG A 36 3.81 4.13 -17.79
CA ARG A 36 4.43 3.92 -19.10
C ARG A 36 4.71 2.45 -19.36
N VAL A 37 4.54 2.03 -20.62
CA VAL A 37 4.95 0.71 -21.10
C VAL A 37 6.43 0.79 -21.52
N PRO A 38 7.34 0.01 -20.89
CA PRO A 38 8.75 0.00 -21.26
C PRO A 38 8.96 -0.46 -22.70
N ARG A 39 9.90 0.18 -23.40
CA ARG A 39 10.35 -0.15 -24.75
C ARG A 39 11.74 -0.78 -24.71
N SER A 40 12.18 -1.31 -25.85
CA SER A 40 13.55 -1.79 -26.00
C SER A 40 14.54 -0.65 -25.73
N GLY A 41 15.53 -0.90 -24.89
CA GLY A 41 16.50 0.10 -24.44
C GLY A 41 16.15 0.81 -23.13
N ASP A 42 14.92 0.67 -22.62
CA ASP A 42 14.53 1.27 -21.35
C ASP A 42 15.14 0.51 -20.16
N ARG A 43 15.73 1.26 -19.22
CA ARG A 43 16.25 0.71 -17.97
C ARG A 43 15.12 0.61 -16.96
N VAL A 44 14.67 -0.62 -16.67
CA VAL A 44 13.61 -0.89 -15.69
C VAL A 44 14.20 -1.54 -14.43
N TYR A 45 14.27 -0.78 -13.33
CA TYR A 45 14.85 -1.23 -12.07
C TYR A 45 13.82 -2.05 -11.27
N LYS A 46 13.93 -3.38 -11.34
CA LYS A 46 13.01 -4.33 -10.66
C LYS A 46 13.62 -5.06 -9.48
N ASN A 47 14.96 -5.16 -9.42
CA ASN A 47 15.66 -6.13 -8.57
C ASN A 47 16.23 -5.52 -7.27
N GLU A 48 16.28 -4.20 -7.18
CA GLU A 48 16.83 -3.48 -6.03
C GLU A 48 16.15 -2.12 -5.87
N CYS A 49 16.03 -1.68 -4.63
CA CYS A 49 15.59 -0.33 -4.32
C CYS A 49 16.68 0.68 -4.64
N ALA A 50 16.30 1.86 -5.15
CA ALA A 50 17.24 2.96 -5.38
C ALA A 50 17.89 3.50 -4.08
N PHE A 51 17.25 3.30 -2.91
CA PHE A 51 17.64 3.93 -1.66
C PHE A 51 18.06 2.95 -0.54
N SER A 52 17.85 1.65 -0.70
CA SER A 52 18.21 0.60 0.28
C SER A 52 18.92 -0.59 -0.40
N TYR A 53 19.33 -1.61 0.36
CA TYR A 53 19.81 -2.89 -0.23
C TYR A 53 18.65 -3.89 -0.34
N ASP A 54 17.41 -3.42 -0.22
CA ASP A 54 16.26 -4.31 -0.29
C ASP A 54 16.09 -4.80 -1.73
N SER A 55 15.96 -6.12 -1.86
CA SER A 55 15.65 -6.83 -3.09
C SER A 55 14.28 -7.47 -2.92
N PRO A 56 13.44 -7.54 -3.97
CA PRO A 56 12.17 -8.26 -3.86
C PRO A 56 12.46 -9.71 -3.45
N VAL A 57 11.97 -10.11 -2.28
CA VAL A 57 12.01 -11.50 -1.84
C VAL A 57 11.16 -12.29 -2.83
N ARG A 58 11.74 -13.31 -3.47
CA ARG A 58 10.99 -14.23 -4.34
C ARG A 58 9.89 -14.90 -3.50
N GLY A 59 8.67 -14.36 -3.56
CA GLY A 59 7.48 -14.92 -2.92
C GLY A 59 6.91 -14.21 -1.68
N ALA A 60 7.35 -13.01 -1.28
CA ALA A 60 6.75 -12.32 -0.12
C ALA A 60 6.13 -10.97 -0.49
N SER A 61 4.80 -10.95 -0.61
CA SER A 61 3.94 -9.75 -0.58
C SER A 61 3.84 -9.15 0.82
N GLY A 62 4.97 -9.05 1.54
CA GLY A 62 5.03 -8.59 2.92
C GLY A 62 6.13 -7.56 3.06
N GLY A 63 5.74 -6.28 3.11
CA GLY A 63 6.64 -5.15 3.28
C GLY A 63 7.50 -5.30 4.53
N ALA A 64 8.78 -5.67 4.33
CA ALA A 64 9.80 -5.40 5.30
C ALA A 64 10.16 -3.92 5.19
N LEU A 65 10.05 -3.21 6.32
CA LEU A 65 10.40 -1.80 6.43
C LEU A 65 11.87 -1.60 5.99
N PRO A 66 12.20 -0.67 5.07
CA PRO A 66 13.56 -0.48 4.61
C PRO A 66 14.49 -0.17 5.78
N LYS A 67 15.47 -1.05 6.04
CA LYS A 67 16.43 -0.86 7.14
C LYS A 67 17.40 0.24 6.72
N ARG A 68 17.13 1.47 7.20
CA ARG A 68 17.92 2.69 6.94
C ARG A 68 19.42 2.42 7.19
N ARG A 69 20.26 2.65 6.18
CA ARG A 69 21.73 2.51 6.30
C ARG A 69 22.43 3.69 6.95
N ASN A 70 21.73 4.80 7.18
CA ASN A 70 22.29 5.93 7.90
C ASN A 70 21.18 6.70 8.63
N SER A 71 21.28 6.78 9.95
CA SER A 71 20.30 7.49 10.78
C SER A 71 20.34 9.01 10.59
N LYS A 72 21.31 9.55 9.83
CA LYS A 72 21.62 10.99 9.74
C LYS A 72 21.01 11.80 8.59
N ILE A 73 20.17 11.24 7.70
CA ILE A 73 19.58 12.01 6.57
C ILE A 73 18.26 12.73 6.98
N PHE A 74 18.13 13.12 8.25
CA PHE A 74 17.15 14.12 8.66
C PHE A 74 17.89 15.22 9.43
N LEU A 75 18.49 16.14 8.68
CA LEU A 75 18.70 17.53 9.09
C LEU A 75 18.52 18.41 7.87
#